data_AF-A0A370LAP6-F1
#
_entry.id   AF-A0A370LAP6-F1
#
_cell.length_a   1.000
_cell.length_b   1.000
_cell.length_c   1.000
_cell.angle_alpha   90.00
_cell.angle_beta   90.00
_cell.angle_gamma   90.00
#
_symmetry.space_group_name_H-M   'P 1'
#
loop_
_entity.id
_entity.type
_entity.pdbx_description
1 polymer ?
#
loop_
_entity_poly.entity_id
_entity_poly.type
_entity_poly.pdbx_seq_one_letter_code
_entity_poly.pdbx_strand_id
1 'polypeptide(L)'
;MRFHRPALCLALLTAGLLMSAPAKADLRMCNTTGSRIGVAIGYRDAQGWVTEGWWNLSPRGCETLLRGTLAARFYYVYALDYDKGGEWTGKSVMCTRNKEFTIRGIEDCLARGFDRSGFFEVDTGEQKSWTIQLTDNNTPAAPRP
;
A
#
# COMPACT_ATOMS: atom_id res chain seq x y z
N MET A 1 42.53 36.28 -56.12
CA MET A 1 41.56 35.15 -56.06
C MET A 1 41.70 34.44 -54.72
N ARG A 2 40.57 33.94 -54.20
CA ARG A 2 40.38 33.01 -53.05
C ARG A 2 40.00 33.62 -51.68
N PHE A 3 38.68 33.63 -51.52
CA PHE A 3 37.81 33.77 -50.35
C PHE A 3 38.25 32.98 -49.11
N HIS A 4 38.04 33.55 -47.91
CA HIS A 4 37.93 32.82 -46.65
C HIS A 4 36.72 33.32 -45.84
N ARG A 5 35.71 32.44 -45.70
CA ARG A 5 34.59 32.43 -44.74
C ARG A 5 34.28 30.93 -44.51
N PRO A 6 33.66 30.45 -43.40
CA PRO A 6 33.10 31.12 -42.22
C PRO A 6 33.45 30.43 -40.86
N ALA A 7 32.85 30.94 -39.78
CA ALA A 7 32.87 30.46 -38.40
C ALA A 7 32.27 29.05 -38.19
N LEU A 8 32.66 28.36 -37.10
CA LEU A 8 31.78 27.38 -36.46
C LEU A 8 32.05 27.28 -34.94
N CYS A 9 31.13 27.84 -34.16
CA CYS A 9 31.02 27.68 -32.72
C CYS A 9 30.80 26.20 -32.37
N LEU A 10 31.75 25.58 -31.67
CA LEU A 10 31.57 24.25 -31.11
C LEU A 10 30.90 24.39 -29.74
N ALA A 11 29.57 24.50 -29.73
CA ALA A 11 28.78 24.41 -28.51
C ALA A 11 28.85 22.96 -27.99
N LEU A 12 29.58 22.77 -26.88
CA LEU A 12 29.55 21.50 -26.14
C LEU A 12 28.15 21.26 -25.59
N LEU A 13 27.38 20.39 -26.25
CA LEU A 13 26.16 19.79 -25.72
C LEU A 13 26.55 18.80 -24.61
N THR A 14 26.60 19.27 -23.36
CA THR A 14 26.64 18.42 -22.18
C THR A 14 25.27 17.74 -22.02
N ALA A 15 25.13 16.55 -22.60
CA ALA A 15 24.00 15.67 -22.39
C ALA A 15 24.02 15.15 -20.93
N GLY A 16 23.27 15.80 -20.04
CA GLY A 16 23.05 15.34 -18.68
C GLY A 16 22.24 14.03 -18.69
N LEU A 17 22.87 12.94 -18.27
CA LEU A 17 22.21 11.67 -17.95
C LEU A 17 21.29 11.88 -16.74
N LEU A 18 20.01 12.14 -17.00
CA LEU A 18 18.97 12.08 -15.99
C LEU A 18 18.80 10.63 -15.57
N MET A 19 19.40 10.24 -14.44
CA MET A 19 19.12 8.97 -13.79
C MET A 19 17.67 8.97 -13.31
N SER A 20 16.79 8.30 -14.05
CA SER A 20 15.42 8.05 -13.60
C SER A 20 15.47 7.05 -12.44
N ALA A 21 15.24 7.53 -11.22
CA ALA A 21 15.06 6.62 -10.09
C ALA A 21 13.81 5.74 -10.35
N PRO A 22 13.85 4.43 -10.04
CA PRO A 22 12.70 3.57 -10.22
C PRO A 22 11.55 4.09 -9.37
N ALA A 23 10.44 4.46 -10.01
CA ALA A 23 9.23 4.83 -9.30
C ALA A 23 8.71 3.57 -8.57
N LYS A 24 8.80 3.58 -7.24
CA LYS A 24 8.25 2.51 -6.41
C LYS A 24 6.74 2.60 -6.40
N ALA A 25 6.12 1.77 -7.22
CA ALA A 25 4.69 1.54 -7.24
C ALA A 25 4.39 0.53 -6.12
N ASP A 26 4.12 0.98 -4.88
CA ASP A 26 3.90 0.09 -3.73
C ASP A 26 2.64 0.54 -2.95
N LEU A 27 1.96 -0.38 -2.25
CA LEU A 27 0.99 -0.06 -1.21
C LEU A 27 1.72 0.02 0.12
N ARG A 28 1.78 1.21 0.72
CA ARG A 28 2.41 1.45 2.01
C ARG A 28 1.39 1.81 3.06
N MET A 29 1.72 1.51 4.30
CA MET A 29 0.96 2.00 5.43
C MET A 29 1.85 2.55 6.51
N CYS A 30 1.50 3.74 6.98
CA CYS A 30 2.16 4.46 8.05
C CYS A 30 1.30 4.44 9.30
N ASN A 31 1.87 3.91 10.38
CA ASN A 31 1.33 3.99 11.71
C ASN A 31 1.78 5.30 12.34
N THR A 32 0.88 6.26 12.53
CA THR A 32 1.22 7.52 13.22
C THR A 32 0.96 7.46 14.73
N THR A 33 0.42 6.35 15.22
CA THR A 33 0.10 6.14 16.63
C THR A 33 1.36 5.85 17.46
N GLY A 34 1.18 5.88 18.78
CA GLY A 34 2.20 5.43 19.74
C GLY A 34 2.25 3.92 19.98
N SER A 35 1.36 3.14 19.37
CA SER A 35 1.20 1.70 19.62
C SER A 35 1.77 0.86 18.48
N ARG A 36 2.03 -0.42 18.73
CA ARG A 36 2.29 -1.43 17.70
C ARG A 36 0.99 -1.86 17.05
N ILE A 37 0.95 -1.81 15.72
CA ILE A 37 -0.27 -2.09 14.97
C ILE A 37 -0.10 -3.35 14.12
N GLY A 38 -0.99 -4.31 14.32
CA GLY A 38 -1.15 -5.47 13.44
C GLY A 38 -2.04 -5.13 12.27
N VAL A 39 -1.69 -5.56 11.07
CA VAL A 39 -2.44 -5.25 9.84
C VAL A 39 -2.72 -6.50 9.03
N ALA A 40 -3.93 -6.59 8.52
CA ALA A 40 -4.31 -7.47 7.43
C ALA A 40 -4.88 -6.63 6.27
N ILE A 41 -4.71 -7.11 5.04
CA ILE A 41 -5.27 -6.50 3.84
C ILE A 41 -6.09 -7.52 3.05
N GLY A 42 -7.06 -7.02 2.30
CA GLY A 42 -7.81 -7.77 1.32
C GLY A 42 -7.84 -7.03 0.00
N TYR A 43 -7.71 -7.75 -1.11
CA TYR A 43 -7.78 -7.20 -2.45
C TYR A 43 -8.26 -8.25 -3.43
N ARG A 44 -8.58 -7.81 -4.65
CA ARG A 44 -9.00 -8.70 -5.73
C ARG A 44 -7.90 -8.79 -6.78
N ASP A 45 -7.48 -10.01 -7.08
CA ASP A 45 -6.56 -10.32 -8.17
C ASP A 45 -7.30 -11.02 -9.33
N ALA A 46 -6.55 -11.51 -10.32
CA ALA A 46 -7.10 -12.20 -11.49
C ALA A 46 -7.84 -13.51 -11.14
N GLN A 47 -7.55 -14.10 -9.99
CA GLN A 47 -8.13 -15.36 -9.53
C GLN A 47 -9.26 -15.15 -8.50
N GLY A 48 -9.44 -13.93 -7.99
CA GLY A 48 -10.54 -13.57 -7.11
C GLY A 48 -10.08 -12.81 -5.87
N TRP A 49 -10.80 -13.00 -4.77
CA TRP A 49 -10.45 -12.34 -3.50
C TRP A 49 -9.26 -13.01 -2.83
N VAL A 50 -8.37 -12.19 -2.30
CA VAL A 50 -7.21 -12.60 -1.50
C VAL A 50 -7.20 -11.76 -0.24
N THR A 51 -6.97 -12.39 0.91
CA THR A 51 -6.62 -11.71 2.16
C THR A 51 -5.28 -12.17 2.67
N GLU A 52 -4.51 -11.23 3.19
CA GLU A 52 -3.16 -11.44 3.69
C GLU A 52 -2.96 -10.71 5.02
N GLY A 53 -2.05 -11.21 5.85
CA GLY A 53 -1.69 -10.64 7.14
C GLY A 53 -0.70 -11.57 7.85
N TRP A 54 -0.09 -11.26 8.98
CA TRP A 54 -0.14 -9.99 9.70
C TRP A 54 1.14 -9.21 9.46
N TRP A 55 1.03 -7.98 8.98
CA TRP A 55 2.15 -7.03 9.07
C TRP A 55 2.17 -6.41 10.46
N ASN A 56 3.36 -6.21 11.00
CA ASN A 56 3.55 -5.56 12.30
C ASN A 56 4.21 -4.19 12.10
N LEU A 57 3.44 -3.14 12.32
CA LEU A 57 3.90 -1.76 12.17
C LEU A 57 4.36 -1.23 13.52
N SER A 58 5.63 -0.85 13.60
CA SER A 58 6.19 -0.17 14.77
C SER A 58 5.53 1.20 14.99
N PRO A 59 5.50 1.71 16.24
CA PRO A 59 5.02 3.07 16.52
C PRO A 59 5.73 4.09 15.65
N ARG A 60 4.97 5.03 15.05
CA ARG A 60 5.51 6.07 14.14
C ARG A 60 6.27 5.52 12.92
N GLY A 61 6.09 4.24 12.58
CA GLY A 61 6.76 3.56 11.47
C GLY A 61 5.87 3.42 10.23
N CYS A 62 6.50 3.13 9.08
CA CYS A 62 5.78 2.82 7.85
C CYS A 62 6.28 1.52 7.24
N GLU A 63 5.36 0.64 6.86
CA GLU A 63 5.65 -0.63 6.20
C GLU A 63 5.09 -0.68 4.78
N THR A 64 5.67 -1.58 3.97
CA THR A 64 5.15 -1.88 2.63
C THR A 64 4.31 -3.14 2.70
N LEU A 65 3.01 -3.01 2.47
CA LEU A 65 2.05 -4.11 2.55
C LEU A 65 2.02 -4.92 1.25
N LEU A 66 2.00 -4.23 0.11
CA LEU A 66 2.14 -4.84 -1.22
C LEU A 66 3.24 -4.16 -1.99
N ARG A 67 4.07 -4.98 -2.64
CA ARG A 67 5.13 -4.50 -3.52
C ARG A 67 4.68 -4.55 -4.97
N GLY A 68 5.06 -3.55 -5.75
CA GLY A 68 4.73 -3.49 -7.16
C GLY A 68 3.37 -2.86 -7.45
N THR A 69 3.13 -2.62 -8.75
CA THR A 69 2.01 -1.80 -9.22
C THR A 69 0.68 -2.33 -8.73
N LEU A 70 -0.09 -1.43 -8.11
CA LEU A 70 -1.45 -1.74 -7.65
C LEU A 70 -2.33 -2.08 -8.85
N ALA A 71 -2.85 -3.31 -8.85
CA ALA A 71 -3.72 -3.83 -9.91
C ALA A 71 -5.20 -3.52 -9.65
N ALA A 72 -5.56 -3.19 -8.41
CA ALA A 72 -6.93 -2.90 -8.00
C ALA A 72 -7.08 -1.42 -7.60
N ARG A 73 -8.27 -0.87 -7.75
CA ARG A 73 -8.62 0.46 -7.23
C ARG A 73 -8.92 0.43 -5.74
N PHE A 74 -9.63 -0.60 -5.29
CA PHE A 74 -10.08 -0.73 -3.90
C PHE A 74 -9.24 -1.78 -3.18
N TYR A 75 -8.72 -1.37 -2.02
CA TYR A 75 -8.06 -2.24 -1.06
C TYR A 75 -8.84 -2.21 0.24
N TYR A 76 -8.89 -3.34 0.91
CA TYR A 76 -9.59 -3.51 2.18
C TYR A 76 -8.54 -3.70 3.25
N VAL A 77 -8.67 -3.01 4.38
CA VAL A 77 -7.68 -3.08 5.46
C VAL A 77 -8.39 -3.35 6.78
N TYR A 78 -7.78 -4.22 7.58
CA TYR A 78 -8.13 -4.47 8.96
C TYR A 78 -6.88 -4.24 9.80
N ALA A 79 -6.99 -3.48 10.88
CA ALA A 79 -5.85 -3.24 11.76
C ALA A 79 -6.23 -3.39 13.24
N LEU A 80 -5.26 -3.81 14.05
CA LEU A 80 -5.40 -4.09 15.47
C LEU A 80 -4.34 -3.30 16.25
N ASP A 81 -4.73 -2.62 17.32
CA ASP A 81 -3.78 -2.05 18.28
C ASP A 81 -3.38 -3.14 19.30
N TYR A 82 -2.12 -3.58 19.23
CA TYR A 82 -1.61 -4.64 20.11
C TYR A 82 -1.29 -4.16 21.54
N ASP A 83 -1.13 -2.85 21.76
CA ASP A 83 -0.69 -2.31 23.04
C ASP A 83 -1.88 -1.81 23.88
N LYS A 84 -2.81 -1.08 23.26
CA LYS A 84 -3.99 -0.51 23.94
C LYS A 84 -5.26 -1.32 23.70
N GLY A 85 -5.26 -2.22 22.72
CA GLY A 85 -6.48 -2.83 22.20
C GLY A 85 -7.29 -1.85 21.33
N GLY A 86 -8.25 -2.38 20.59
CA GLY A 86 -9.02 -1.63 19.59
C GLY A 86 -8.67 -2.04 18.17
N GLU A 87 -9.56 -1.73 17.23
CA GLU A 87 -9.46 -2.21 15.86
C GLU A 87 -9.97 -1.20 14.82
N TRP A 88 -9.20 -0.98 13.76
CA TRP A 88 -9.68 -0.26 12.58
C TRP A 88 -10.42 -1.25 11.71
N THR A 89 -11.73 -1.17 11.75
CA THR A 89 -12.65 -2.12 11.11
C THR A 89 -13.63 -1.40 10.18
N GLY A 90 -14.28 -2.16 9.32
CA GLY A 90 -15.29 -1.65 8.38
C GLY A 90 -16.33 -2.69 8.02
N LYS A 91 -17.14 -2.39 7.01
CA LYS A 91 -18.33 -3.19 6.65
C LYS A 91 -18.00 -4.44 5.83
N SER A 92 -16.82 -4.51 5.22
CA SER A 92 -16.44 -5.60 4.33
C SER A 92 -15.93 -6.78 5.14
N VAL A 93 -16.71 -7.86 5.23
CA VAL A 93 -16.31 -9.04 6.00
C VAL A 93 -15.43 -9.94 5.15
N MET A 94 -14.25 -10.30 5.65
CA MET A 94 -13.31 -11.20 4.98
C MET A 94 -12.67 -12.19 5.97
N CYS A 95 -12.01 -13.21 5.44
CA CYS A 95 -11.39 -14.26 6.24
C CYS A 95 -10.01 -13.82 6.80
N THR A 96 -9.77 -14.13 8.07
CA THR A 96 -8.49 -13.86 8.76
C THR A 96 -8.05 -15.08 9.57
N ARG A 97 -6.82 -15.04 10.11
CA ARG A 97 -6.29 -16.08 11.00
C ARG A 97 -5.37 -15.47 12.04
N ASN A 98 -5.19 -16.13 13.18
CA ASN A 98 -4.35 -15.64 14.29
C ASN A 98 -2.83 -15.57 14.02
N LYS A 99 -2.34 -16.22 12.97
CA LYS A 99 -0.92 -16.21 12.55
C LYS A 99 -0.81 -15.65 11.14
N GLU A 100 0.40 -15.36 10.67
CA GLU A 100 0.65 -14.96 9.28
C GLU A 100 -0.04 -15.92 8.28
N PHE A 101 -0.68 -15.35 7.27
CA PHE A 101 -1.63 -16.02 6.40
C PHE A 101 -1.73 -15.33 5.03
N THR A 102 -2.09 -16.16 4.05
CA THR A 102 -2.63 -15.76 2.76
C THR A 102 -3.83 -16.68 2.52
N ILE A 103 -5.03 -16.12 2.38
CA ILE A 103 -6.27 -16.86 2.17
C ILE A 103 -6.90 -16.40 0.85
N ARG A 104 -7.29 -17.35 0.01
CA ARG A 104 -8.08 -17.09 -1.20
C ARG A 104 -9.55 -17.35 -0.94
N GLY A 105 -10.42 -16.47 -1.42
CA GLY A 105 -11.87 -16.54 -1.20
C GLY A 105 -12.28 -16.00 0.17
N ILE A 106 -13.45 -15.37 0.22
CA ILE A 106 -14.02 -14.73 1.43
C ILE A 106 -15.28 -15.44 1.94
N GLU A 107 -15.68 -16.49 1.24
CA GLU A 107 -16.79 -17.37 1.57
C GLU A 107 -16.42 -18.39 2.65
N ASP A 108 -17.43 -18.75 3.46
CA ASP A 108 -17.39 -19.85 4.44
C ASP A 108 -16.18 -19.85 5.37
N CYS A 109 -15.67 -18.66 5.77
CA CYS A 109 -14.46 -18.53 6.58
C CYS A 109 -14.44 -19.48 7.79
N LEU A 110 -15.51 -19.49 8.57
CA LEU A 110 -15.63 -20.31 9.78
C LEU A 110 -15.61 -21.82 9.46
N ALA A 111 -16.33 -22.26 8.42
CA ALA A 111 -16.36 -23.67 8.01
C ALA A 111 -15.01 -24.14 7.47
N ARG A 112 -14.21 -23.21 6.93
CA ARG A 112 -12.84 -23.44 6.47
C ARG A 112 -11.78 -23.31 7.58
N GLY A 113 -12.20 -23.02 8.82
CA GLY A 113 -11.32 -22.89 9.98
C GLY A 113 -10.61 -21.54 10.10
N PHE A 114 -11.16 -20.50 9.47
CA PHE A 114 -10.70 -19.11 9.53
C PHE A 114 -11.67 -18.26 10.37
N ASP A 115 -11.18 -17.12 10.82
CA ASP A 115 -11.98 -16.11 11.52
C ASP A 115 -12.64 -15.15 10.51
N ARG A 116 -13.62 -14.38 10.98
CA ARG A 116 -14.28 -13.32 10.20
C ARG A 116 -13.93 -11.97 10.81
N SER A 117 -13.31 -11.10 10.02
CA SER A 117 -12.98 -9.73 10.44
C SER A 117 -13.58 -8.72 9.49
N GLY A 118 -13.93 -7.54 10.01
CA GLY A 118 -14.43 -6.41 9.23
C GLY A 118 -13.27 -5.55 8.73
N PHE A 119 -13.23 -5.29 7.43
CA PHE A 119 -12.22 -4.48 6.79
C PHE A 119 -12.86 -3.14 6.35
N PHE A 120 -12.14 -2.05 6.54
CA PHE A 120 -12.48 -0.75 5.96
C PHE A 120 -11.95 -0.66 4.54
N GLU A 121 -12.70 0.02 3.68
CA GLU A 121 -12.34 0.19 2.28
C GLU A 121 -11.44 1.41 2.09
N VAL A 122 -10.43 1.26 1.24
CA VAL A 122 -9.51 2.29 0.80
C VAL A 122 -9.63 2.40 -0.72
N ASP A 123 -10.17 3.52 -1.18
CA ASP A 123 -10.14 3.89 -2.59
C ASP A 123 -8.80 4.54 -2.92
N THR A 124 -8.00 3.87 -3.75
CA THR A 124 -6.71 4.38 -4.23
C THR A 124 -6.84 5.26 -5.48
N GLY A 125 -8.05 5.41 -6.03
CA GLY A 125 -8.28 6.24 -7.22
C GLY A 125 -7.51 5.75 -8.46
N GLU A 126 -7.28 4.43 -8.57
CA GLU A 126 -6.48 3.80 -9.64
C GLU A 126 -5.00 4.22 -9.67
N GLN A 127 -4.51 4.77 -8.56
CA GLN A 127 -3.11 5.13 -8.42
C GLN A 127 -2.22 3.88 -8.35
N LYS A 128 -1.07 3.94 -9.01
CA LYS A 128 -0.09 2.84 -9.06
C LYS A 128 0.65 2.61 -7.74
N SER A 129 0.62 3.60 -6.85
CA SER A 129 1.19 3.58 -5.50
C SER A 129 0.26 4.32 -4.56
N TRP A 130 0.17 3.86 -3.31
CA TRP A 130 -0.68 4.51 -2.33
C TRP A 130 -0.12 4.38 -0.92
N THR A 131 -0.32 5.40 -0.08
CA THR A 131 0.07 5.35 1.34
C THR A 131 -1.15 5.60 2.22
N ILE A 132 -1.46 4.63 3.07
CA ILE A 132 -2.51 4.72 4.08
C ILE A 132 -1.90 5.23 5.38
N GLN A 133 -2.59 6.14 6.08
CA GLN A 133 -2.15 6.63 7.39
C GLN A 133 -3.16 6.20 8.47
N LEU A 134 -2.68 5.43 9.44
CA LEU A 134 -3.47 5.06 10.62
C LEU A 134 -3.20 6.04 11.76
N THR A 135 -4.28 6.61 12.29
CA THR A 135 -4.26 7.59 13.38
C THR A 135 -4.97 7.06 14.62
N ASP A 136 -4.66 7.62 15.80
CA ASP A 136 -5.17 7.16 17.10
C ASP A 136 -6.71 7.20 17.22
N ASN A 137 -7.39 7.94 16.35
CA ASN A 137 -8.84 8.13 16.36
C ASN A 137 -9.61 6.89 15.85
N ASN A 138 -8.93 5.76 15.70
CA ASN A 138 -9.43 4.56 15.04
C ASN A 138 -10.07 4.82 13.66
N THR A 139 -9.61 5.90 13.01
CA THR A 139 -10.13 6.37 11.73
C THR A 139 -8.98 6.39 10.73
N PRO A 140 -9.11 5.76 9.56
CA PRO A 140 -8.15 5.94 8.47
C PRO A 140 -8.13 7.42 8.10
N ALA A 141 -6.96 8.07 8.16
CA ALA A 141 -6.88 9.46 7.72
C ALA A 141 -7.11 9.50 6.20
N ALA A 142 -7.98 10.42 5.75
CA ALA A 142 -8.18 10.64 4.34
C ALA A 142 -6.83 11.04 3.69
N PRO A 143 -6.47 10.45 2.54
CA PRO A 143 -5.29 10.86 1.80
C PRO A 143 -5.44 12.33 1.42
N ARG A 144 -4.41 13.13 1.71
CA ARG A 144 -4.36 14.51 1.21
C ARG A 144 -4.08 14.47 -0.31
N PRO A 145 -4.83 15.25 -1.11
CA PRO A 145 -4.62 15.33 -2.56
C PRO A 145 -3.24 15.91 -2.90
#